data_AF-R6HPS6-F1
#
_entry.id   AF-R6HPS6-F1
#
_cell.length_a   1.000
_cell.length_b   1.000
_cell.length_c   1.000
_cell.angle_alpha   90.00
_cell.angle_beta   90.00
_cell.angle_gamma   90.00
#
_symmetry.space_group_name_H-M   'P 1'
#
loop_
_entity.id
_entity.type
_entity.pdbx_description
1 polymer ?
#
loop_
_entity_poly.entity_id
_entity_poly.type
_entity_poly.pdbx_seq_one_letter_code
_entity_poly.pdbx_strand_id
1 'polypeptide(L)' 'MQQIKLADYQNSLRELGCSTELTDTVMQLLRSGDTQNAALLLRRHKHLLLAELHRTEQKVDLLDFLLYQLKNAAPANM' A
#
# COMPACT_ATOMS: atom_id res chain seq x y z
N MET A 1 19.68 -8.95 17.17
CA MET A 1 18.63 -8.19 16.44
C MET A 1 19.30 -6.95 15.87
N GLN A 2 19.37 -6.81 14.55
CA GLN A 2 20.04 -5.66 13.92
C GLN A 2 19.29 -4.37 14.27
N GLN A 3 20.03 -3.41 14.82
CA GLN A 3 19.54 -2.09 15.16
C GLN A 3 19.41 -1.30 13.85
N ILE A 4 18.22 -1.30 13.25
CA ILE A 4 17.96 -0.49 12.04
C ILE A 4 18.16 0.97 12.40
N LYS A 5 19.04 1.68 11.69
CA LYS A 5 19.30 3.10 11.95
C LYS A 5 18.08 3.93 11.55
N LEU A 6 17.78 4.99 12.30
CA LEU A 6 16.64 5.87 12.06
C LEU A 6 16.59 6.43 10.63
N ALA A 7 17.75 6.74 10.03
CA ALA A 7 17.83 7.23 8.65
C ALA A 7 17.37 6.17 7.63
N ASP A 8 17.73 4.91 7.84
CA ASP A 8 17.30 3.80 6.99
C ASP A 8 15.78 3.61 7.12
N TYR A 9 15.25 3.78 8.34
CA TYR A 9 13.81 3.67 8.61
C TYR A 9 13.00 4.73 7.85
N GLN A 10 13.45 5.98 7.85
CA GLN A 10 12.76 7.06 7.13
C GLN A 10 12.74 6.83 5.61
N ASN A 11 13.82 6.33 5.04
CA ASN A 11 13.89 6.00 3.62
C ASN A 11 12.97 4.84 3.28
N SER A 12 12.96 3.77 4.08
CA SER A 12 12.03 2.65 3.88
C SER A 12 10.56 3.09 3.94
N LEU A 13 10.19 4.01 4.84
CA LEU A 13 8.82 4.55 4.89
C LEU A 13 8.45 5.29 3.59
N ARG A 14 9.38 6.08 3.04
CA ARG A 14 9.17 6.77 1.76
C ARG A 14 9.07 5.81 0.58
N GLU A 15 9.92 4.79 0.53
CA GLU A 15 9.88 3.75 -0.52
C GLU A 15 8.57 2.95 -0.50
N LEU A 16 7.98 2.75 0.68
CA LEU A 16 6.67 2.12 0.84
C LEU A 16 5.50 3.02 0.40
N GLY A 17 5.77 4.26 -0.02
CA GLY A 17 4.75 5.23 -0.39
C GLY A 17 4.02 5.83 0.82
N CYS A 18 4.61 5.77 2.02
CA CYS A 18 4.05 6.49 3.17
C CYS A 18 4.08 7.99 2.88
N SER A 19 3.00 8.71 3.24
CA SER A 19 3.00 10.16 3.16
C SER A 19 4.09 10.78 4.04
N THR A 20 4.49 12.00 3.71
CA THR A 20 5.41 12.78 4.55
C THR A 20 4.91 12.91 5.99
N GLU A 21 3.61 13.18 6.16
CA GLU A 21 2.97 13.28 7.49
C GLU A 21 3.04 11.97 8.29
N LEU A 22 2.75 10.82 7.66
CA LEU A 22 2.84 9.52 8.32
C LEU A 22 4.30 9.20 8.69
N THR A 23 5.22 9.50 7.76
CA THR A 23 6.65 9.30 7.96
C THR A 23 7.16 10.11 9.14
N ASP A 24 6.83 11.40 9.22
CA ASP A 24 7.29 12.29 10.29
C ASP A 24 6.72 11.88 11.65
N THR A 25 5.45 11.46 11.69
CA THR A 25 4.79 10.98 12.91
C THR A 25 5.45 9.71 13.43
N VAL A 26 5.69 8.72 12.56
CA VAL A 26 6.37 7.46 12.95
C VAL A 26 7.79 7.75 13.41
N MET A 27 8.53 8.61 12.70
CA MET A 27 9.88 8.99 13.08
C MET A 27 9.93 9.73 14.43
N GLN A 28 8.93 10.55 14.75
CA GLN A 28 8.82 11.20 16.05
C GLN A 28 8.59 10.18 17.18
N LEU A 29 7.69 9.22 16.99
CA LEU A 29 7.40 8.16 17.96
C LEU A 29 8.62 7.27 18.20
N LEU A 30 9.37 6.94 17.15
CA LEU A 30 10.62 6.18 17.29
C LEU A 30 11.68 6.96 18.06
N ARG A 31 11.80 8.28 17.84
CA ARG A 31 12.73 9.15 18.59
C ARG A 31 12.35 9.27 20.06
N SER A 32 11.06 9.24 20.40
CA SER A 32 10.58 9.26 21.80
C SER A 32 10.59 7.88 22.47
N GLY A 33 11.02 6.82 21.76
CA GLY A 33 11.03 5.44 22.27
C GLY A 33 9.65 4.75 22.26
N ASP A 34 8.62 5.41 21.72
CA ASP A 34 7.26 4.90 21.64
C ASP A 34 7.06 3.99 20.42
N THR A 35 7.75 2.86 20.48
CA THR A 35 7.74 1.85 19.40
C THR A 35 6.37 1.19 19.23
N GLN A 36 5.54 1.15 20.28
CA GLN A 36 4.22 0.55 20.24
C GLN A 36 3.26 1.38 19.39
N ASN A 37 3.20 2.70 19.59
CA ASN A 37 2.37 3.56 18.75
C ASN A 37 2.90 3.68 17.32
N ALA A 38 4.23 3.66 17.14
CA ALA A 38 4.82 3.59 15.79
C ALA A 38 4.36 2.32 15.05
N ALA A 39 4.40 1.15 15.71
CA ALA A 39 3.93 -0.10 15.12
C ALA A 39 2.42 -0.10 14.84
N LEU A 40 1.61 0.52 15.72
CA LEU A 40 0.17 0.67 15.52
C LEU A 40 -0.13 1.47 14.24
N LEU A 41 0.55 2.61 14.04
CA LEU A 41 0.38 3.43 12.84
C LEU A 41 0.74 2.67 11.56
N LEU A 42 1.85 1.93 11.58
CA LEU A 42 2.27 1.14 10.42
C LEU A 42 1.32 -0.01 10.12
N ARG A 43 0.75 -0.67 11.14
CA ARG A 43 -0.30 -1.69 10.94
C ARG A 43 -1.55 -1.08 10.30
N ARG A 44 -1.97 0.10 10.76
CA ARG A 44 -3.10 0.82 10.16
C ARG A 44 -2.82 1.17 8.69
N HIS A 45 -1.62 1.65 8.38
CA HIS A 45 -1.22 1.94 7.00
C HIS A 45 -1.24 0.67 6.13
N LYS A 46 -0.71 -0.46 6.63
CA LYS A 46 -0.81 -1.75 5.94
C LYS A 46 -2.25 -2.13 5.59
N HIS A 47 -3.20 -1.92 6.51
CA HIS A 47 -4.61 -2.21 6.24
C HIS A 47 -5.20 -1.32 5.14
N LEU A 48 -4.79 -0.06 5.06
CA LEU A 48 -5.20 0.84 3.98
C LEU A 48 -4.65 0.38 2.61
N LEU A 49 -3.37 0.01 2.56
CA LEU A 49 -2.76 -0.55 1.35
C LEU A 49 -3.48 -1.81 0.87
N LEU A 50 -3.83 -2.71 1.79
CA LEU A 50 -4.60 -3.91 1.44
C LEU A 50 -5.99 -3.53 0.91
N ALA A 51 -6.69 -2.59 1.53
CA ALA A 51 -8.00 -2.15 1.06
C ALA A 51 -7.93 -1.51 -0.35
N GLU A 52 -6.87 -0.74 -0.63
CA GLU A 52 -6.63 -0.17 -1.96
C GLU A 52 -6.31 -1.24 -3.00
N LEU A 53 -5.49 -2.23 -2.64
CA LEU A 53 -5.21 -3.39 -3.48
C LEU A 53 -6.50 -4.11 -3.85
N HIS A 54 -7.34 -4.47 -2.87
CA HIS A 54 -8.59 -5.19 -3.12
C HIS A 54 -9.55 -4.38 -4.01
N ARG A 55 -9.62 -3.06 -3.82
CA ARG A 55 -10.41 -2.17 -4.70
C ARG A 55 -9.86 -2.13 -6.13
N THR A 56 -8.54 -2.21 -6.28
CA THR A 56 -7.90 -2.21 -7.59
C THR A 56 -8.12 -3.54 -8.30
N GLU A 57 -7.97 -4.66 -7.58
CA GLU A 57 -8.30 -6.00 -8.07
C GLU A 57 -9.75 -6.06 -8.58
N GLN A 58 -10.73 -5.57 -7.82
CA GLN A 58 -12.13 -5.52 -8.26
C GLN A 58 -12.35 -4.73 -9.57
N LYS A 59 -11.59 -3.65 -9.77
CA LYS A 59 -11.65 -2.87 -11.03
C LYS A 59 -11.05 -3.65 -12.19
N VAL A 60 -9.95 -4.36 -11.95
CA VAL A 60 -9.31 -5.22 -12.96
C VAL A 60 -10.25 -6.36 -13.35
N ASP A 61 -10.85 -7.04 -12.38
CA ASP A 61 -11.81 -8.13 -12.62
C ASP A 61 -12.99 -7.66 -13.50
N LEU A 62 -13.54 -6.47 -13.21
CA LEU A 62 -14.60 -5.89 -14.02
C LEU A 62 -14.12 -5.56 -15.43
N LEU A 63 -12.93 -5.00 -15.57
CA LEU A 63 -12.36 -4.68 -16.88
C LEU A 63 -12.14 -5.95 -17.70
N ASP A 64 -11.61 -7.01 -17.10
CA ASP A 64 -11.40 -8.31 -17.75
C ASP A 64 -12.73 -8.92 -18.20
N PHE A 65 -13.77 -8.83 -17.37
CA PHE A 65 -15.12 -9.25 -17.77
C PHE A 65 -15.62 -8.47 -18.98
N LEU A 66 -15.48 -7.14 -19.00
CA LEU A 66 -15.89 -6.31 -20.14
C LEU A 66 -15.11 -6.66 -21.41
N LEU A 67 -13.79 -6.86 -21.31
CA LEU A 67 -12.95 -7.28 -22.44
C LEU A 67 -13.36 -8.65 -22.97
N TYR A 68 -13.68 -9.60 -22.09
CA TYR A 68 -14.23 -10.90 -22.48
C TYR A 68 -15.55 -10.76 -23.24
N GLN A 69 -16.48 -9.94 -22.76
CA GLN A 69 -17.75 -9.69 -23.45
C GLN A 69 -17.52 -9.12 -24.86
N LEU A 70 -16.63 -8.12 -24.99
CA LEU A 70 -16.31 -7.52 -26.28
C LEU A 70 -15.66 -8.52 -27.25
N LYS A 71 -14.77 -9.37 -26.77
CA LYS A 71 -14.13 -10.42 -27.58
C LYS A 71 -15.15 -11.41 -28.13
N ASN A 72 -16.16 -11.78 -27.35
CA ASN A 72 -17.16 -12.76 -27.76
C ASN A 72 -18.38 -12.15 -28.45
N ALA A 73 -18.56 -10.83 -28.36
CA ALA A 73 -19.55 -10.09 -29.13
C ALA A 73 -19.10 -9.81 -30.57
N ALA A 74 -17.79 -9.89 -30.85
CA ALA A 74 -17.30 -9.88 -32.22
C ALA A 74 -17.73 -11.19 -32.91
N PRO A 75 -18.51 -11.17 -34.00
CA PRO A 75 -18.80 -12.37 -34.75
C PRO A 75 -17.47 -12.95 -35.24
N ALA A 76 -17.22 -14.23 -34.92
CA ALA A 76 -16.18 -15.00 -35.59
C ALA A 76 -16.60 -15.10 -37.06
N ASN A 77 -16.18 -14.13 -37.88
CA ASN A 77 -16.10 -14.13 -39.34
C ASN A 77 -15.85 -12.70 -39.84
N MET A 78 -14.60 -12.40 -40.18
CA MET A 78 -14.27 -11.59 -41.36
C MET A 78 -13.01 -12.17 -41.99
#